data_AF-A0A2E6H5J5-F1
#
_entry.id   AF-A0A2E6H5J5-F1
#
_cell.length_a   1.000
_cell.length_b   1.000
_cell.length_c   1.000
_cell.angle_alpha   90.00
_cell.angle_beta   90.00
_cell.angle_gamma   90.00
#
_symmetry.space_group_name_H-M   'P 1'
#
loop_
_entity.id
_entity.type
_entity.pdbx_description
1 polymer ?
#
loop_
_entity_poly.entity_id
_entity_poly.type
_entity_poly.pdbx_seq_one_letter_code
_entity_poly.pdbx_strand_id
1 'polypeptide(L)'
;MIKSFFIFLFFLTVNFSHAQSYAPEKSLLPVLDFSKRLSDRFYVHSTLQQIFGPSVKPTLYKYIFSKPNAFGGPCDVYEQIRPNGHSVADQMTSCFERNDTSTLPLIGRRNLLRMGYTLKACTAITNNNKAIDFALQAASLKKRDPSKIKIEKLYKLFYPFEKLDHKVETALIKIEKKHELRWVLYTLCIDPSWQVL
;
A
#
# COMPACT_ATOMS: atom_id res chain seq x y z
N MET A 1 -61.68 17.49 -54.58
CA MET A 1 -61.11 16.92 -53.34
C MET A 1 -59.80 16.21 -53.71
N ILE A 2 -58.72 16.94 -53.94
CA ILE A 2 -57.35 16.42 -54.18
C ILE A 2 -56.40 17.48 -53.61
N LYS A 3 -55.67 17.17 -52.55
CA LYS A 3 -54.64 18.05 -51.97
C LYS A 3 -53.27 17.46 -52.24
N SER A 4 -52.44 18.29 -52.87
CA SER A 4 -51.07 18.06 -53.29
C SER A 4 -50.13 17.71 -52.14
N PHE A 5 -49.27 16.74 -52.40
CA PHE A 5 -48.06 16.40 -51.64
C PHE A 5 -46.99 17.48 -51.85
N PHE A 6 -46.49 18.06 -50.76
CA PHE A 6 -45.28 18.89 -50.75
C PHE A 6 -44.19 18.16 -49.99
N ILE A 7 -43.15 17.73 -50.70
CA ILE A 7 -41.93 17.10 -50.15
C ILE A 7 -40.97 18.23 -49.79
N PHE A 8 -40.69 18.41 -48.49
CA PHE A 8 -39.65 19.33 -48.01
C PHE A 8 -38.35 18.55 -47.78
N LEU A 9 -37.39 18.75 -48.68
CA LEU A 9 -35.99 18.34 -48.53
C LEU A 9 -35.28 19.37 -47.63
N PHE A 10 -35.05 19.02 -46.37
CA PHE A 10 -34.19 19.80 -45.47
C PHE A 10 -32.75 19.27 -45.56
N PHE A 11 -31.89 20.02 -46.25
CA PHE A 11 -30.44 19.82 -46.23
C PHE A 11 -29.89 20.25 -44.86
N LEU A 12 -29.39 19.29 -44.09
CA LEU A 12 -28.58 19.51 -42.88
C LEU A 12 -27.12 19.72 -43.30
N THR A 13 -26.68 20.96 -43.40
CA THR A 13 -25.24 21.30 -43.43
C THR A 13 -24.77 21.55 -42.01
N VAL A 14 -24.17 20.54 -41.37
CA VAL A 14 -23.49 20.69 -40.08
C VAL A 14 -22.11 21.27 -40.35
N ASN A 15 -21.95 22.58 -40.14
CA ASN A 15 -20.64 23.23 -40.10
C ASN A 15 -19.97 22.91 -38.76
N PHE A 16 -19.09 21.90 -38.74
CA PHE A 16 -18.18 21.64 -37.63
C PHE A 16 -16.76 22.04 -38.05
N SER A 17 -16.36 23.24 -37.67
CA SER A 17 -14.98 23.71 -37.84
C SER A 17 -14.57 24.42 -36.55
N HIS A 18 -14.15 23.62 -35.58
CA HIS A 18 -13.31 24.05 -34.48
C HIS A 18 -12.12 23.09 -34.43
N ALA A 19 -11.08 23.44 -35.17
CA ALA A 19 -9.76 22.86 -35.00
C ALA A 19 -9.18 23.38 -33.69
N GLN A 20 -9.46 22.67 -32.58
CA GLN A 20 -8.73 22.86 -31.35
C GLN A 20 -7.30 22.33 -31.55
N SER A 21 -6.34 23.25 -31.50
CA SER A 21 -4.92 22.96 -31.42
C SER A 21 -4.66 22.13 -30.15
N TYR A 22 -4.43 20.83 -30.32
CA TYR A 22 -4.00 19.94 -29.24
C TYR A 22 -2.58 20.32 -28.86
N ALA A 23 -2.44 21.07 -27.75
CA ALA A 23 -1.16 21.19 -27.07
C ALA A 23 -0.73 19.78 -26.63
N PRO A 24 0.56 19.41 -26.76
CA PRO A 24 1.03 18.10 -26.35
C PRO A 24 0.76 17.92 -24.85
N GLU A 25 -0.09 16.95 -24.55
CA GLU A 25 -0.39 16.49 -23.20
C GLU A 25 0.93 16.12 -22.54
N LYS A 26 1.39 16.97 -21.63
CA LYS A 26 2.56 16.73 -20.79
C LYS A 26 2.26 15.44 -20.03
N SER A 27 2.89 14.34 -20.46
CA SER A 27 2.67 13.00 -19.95
C SER A 27 2.58 13.02 -18.42
N LEU A 28 1.37 12.86 -17.91
CA LEU A 28 1.01 12.92 -16.49
C LEU A 28 1.39 11.64 -15.74
N LEU A 29 2.27 10.83 -16.33
CA LEU A 29 2.88 9.69 -15.66
C LEU A 29 4.05 10.26 -14.84
N PRO A 30 4.00 10.20 -13.50
CA PRO A 30 5.15 10.58 -12.69
C PRO A 30 6.34 9.75 -13.20
N VAL A 31 7.41 10.44 -13.62
CA VAL A 31 8.67 9.81 -13.96
C VAL A 31 9.00 8.89 -12.79
N LEU A 32 8.95 7.58 -13.03
CA LEU A 32 9.23 6.58 -12.01
C LEU A 32 10.70 6.78 -11.62
N ASP A 33 10.91 7.43 -10.48
CA ASP A 33 12.23 7.62 -9.93
C ASP A 33 12.76 6.26 -9.45
N PHE A 34 13.47 5.57 -10.34
CA PHE A 34 14.09 4.27 -10.09
C PHE A 34 15.26 4.35 -9.09
N SER A 35 15.65 5.55 -8.64
CA SER A 35 16.70 5.69 -7.61
C SER A 35 16.22 5.23 -6.23
N LYS A 36 14.91 5.33 -5.97
CA LYS A 36 14.30 5.00 -4.67
C LYS A 36 14.04 3.51 -4.57
N ARG A 37 14.82 2.85 -3.70
CA ARG A 37 14.69 1.42 -3.42
C ARG A 37 13.48 1.21 -2.50
N LEU A 38 12.64 0.22 -2.82
CA LEU A 38 11.59 -0.20 -1.91
C LEU A 38 12.10 -1.31 -0.99
N SER A 39 11.66 -1.26 0.25
CA SER A 39 11.91 -2.29 1.25
C SER A 39 11.44 -3.65 0.77
N ASP A 40 12.17 -4.68 1.20
CA ASP A 40 11.85 -6.06 0.85
C ASP A 40 10.65 -6.62 1.63
N ARG A 41 10.29 -7.87 1.34
CA ARG A 41 9.21 -8.58 2.03
C ARG A 41 9.45 -8.79 3.51
N PHE A 42 10.71 -8.90 3.95
CA PHE A 42 11.06 -9.17 5.34
C PHE A 42 10.82 -7.92 6.17
N TYR A 43 11.29 -6.77 5.69
CA TYR A 43 11.03 -5.47 6.30
C TYR A 43 9.54 -5.16 6.35
N VAL A 44 8.82 -5.25 5.21
CA VAL A 44 7.38 -4.96 5.20
C VAL A 44 6.61 -5.89 6.15
N HIS A 45 6.98 -7.16 6.22
CA HIS A 45 6.38 -8.12 7.15
C HIS A 45 6.69 -7.77 8.61
N SER A 46 7.95 -7.53 8.97
CA SER A 46 8.34 -7.24 10.35
C SER A 46 7.78 -5.92 10.85
N THR A 47 7.83 -4.86 10.03
CA THR A 47 7.26 -3.55 10.35
C THR A 47 5.76 -3.65 10.62
N LEU A 48 4.99 -4.27 9.72
CA LEU A 48 3.55 -4.41 9.91
C LEU A 48 3.20 -5.33 11.09
N GLN A 49 3.98 -6.38 11.33
CA GLN A 49 3.80 -7.23 12.51
C GLN A 49 4.12 -6.48 13.81
N GLN A 50 5.12 -5.61 13.81
CA GLN A 50 5.45 -4.77 14.97
C GLN A 50 4.35 -3.76 15.26
N ILE A 51 3.74 -3.17 14.23
CA ILE A 51 2.68 -2.17 14.36
C ILE A 51 1.35 -2.82 14.78
N PHE A 52 0.95 -3.91 14.14
CA PHE A 52 -0.37 -4.52 14.28
C PHE A 52 -0.39 -5.80 15.13
N GLY A 53 0.76 -6.22 15.63
CA GLY A 53 0.92 -7.35 16.55
C GLY A 53 0.94 -8.73 15.89
N PRO A 54 1.06 -9.81 16.68
CA PRO A 54 1.24 -11.17 16.17
C PRO A 54 -0.01 -11.73 15.46
N SER A 55 -1.20 -11.18 15.74
CA SER A 55 -2.46 -11.68 15.18
C SER A 55 -2.55 -11.55 13.65
N VAL A 56 -1.73 -10.68 13.05
CA VAL A 56 -1.71 -10.45 11.59
C VAL A 56 -0.72 -11.35 10.84
N LYS A 57 0.08 -12.16 11.54
CA LYS A 57 1.11 -13.03 10.95
C LYS A 57 0.58 -13.89 9.78
N PRO A 58 -0.60 -14.55 9.86
CA PRO A 58 -1.14 -15.31 8.73
C PRO A 58 -1.46 -14.45 7.50
N THR A 59 -2.02 -13.25 7.73
CA THR A 59 -2.36 -12.29 6.68
C THR A 59 -1.11 -11.75 5.99
N LEU A 60 -0.09 -11.38 6.77
CA LEU A 60 1.19 -10.90 6.26
C LEU A 60 1.93 -12.00 5.50
N TYR A 61 1.87 -13.24 5.97
CA TYR A 61 2.46 -14.36 5.24
C TYR A 61 1.80 -14.55 3.85
N LYS A 62 0.47 -14.58 3.83
CA LYS A 62 -0.33 -14.80 2.61
C LYS A 62 -0.13 -13.71 1.54
N TYR A 63 -0.05 -12.45 1.94
CA TYR A 63 -0.05 -11.33 0.99
C TYR A 63 1.31 -10.66 0.79
N ILE A 64 2.22 -10.71 1.76
CA ILE A 64 3.52 -10.02 1.67
C ILE A 64 4.65 -11.03 1.56
N PHE A 65 4.86 -11.83 2.61
CA PHE A 65 6.05 -12.67 2.74
C PHE A 65 6.16 -13.73 1.63
N SER A 66 5.04 -14.41 1.32
CA SER A 66 5.00 -15.44 0.28
C SER A 66 5.11 -14.90 -1.15
N LYS A 67 5.24 -13.57 -1.33
CA LYS A 67 5.22 -12.86 -2.62
C LYS A 67 6.58 -12.20 -2.96
N PRO A 68 7.70 -12.97 -3.03
CA PRO A 68 9.01 -12.40 -3.35
C PRO A 68 9.08 -11.75 -4.73
N ASN A 69 8.30 -12.22 -5.71
CA ASN A 69 8.24 -11.59 -7.04
C ASN A 69 7.72 -10.15 -6.99
N ALA A 70 6.88 -9.82 -6.01
CA ALA A 70 6.33 -8.48 -5.85
C ALA A 70 7.19 -7.62 -4.91
N PHE A 71 7.68 -8.21 -3.82
CA PHE A 71 8.33 -7.47 -2.74
C PHE A 71 9.86 -7.59 -2.71
N GLY A 72 10.45 -8.51 -3.45
CA GLY A 72 11.89 -8.80 -3.40
C GLY A 72 12.32 -9.53 -2.13
N GLY A 73 13.62 -9.48 -1.85
CA GLY A 73 14.24 -10.17 -0.71
C GLY A 73 14.37 -11.66 -0.95
N PRO A 74 15.28 -12.12 -1.84
CA PRO A 74 15.60 -13.53 -1.96
C PRO A 74 16.06 -14.07 -0.61
N CYS A 75 15.84 -15.36 -0.39
CA CYS A 75 16.43 -16.03 0.76
C CYS A 75 17.90 -16.28 0.46
N ASP A 76 18.75 -16.17 1.48
CA ASP A 76 20.14 -16.57 1.36
C ASP A 76 20.21 -18.10 1.17
N VAL A 77 20.87 -18.52 0.08
CA VAL A 77 21.07 -19.93 -0.26
C VAL A 77 22.00 -20.60 0.76
N TYR A 78 22.88 -19.85 1.43
CA TYR A 78 23.77 -20.39 2.46
C TYR A 78 23.08 -20.66 3.80
N GLU A 79 21.92 -20.02 4.07
CA GLU A 79 21.08 -20.40 5.21
C GLU A 79 20.42 -21.78 5.01
N GLN A 80 20.36 -22.29 3.77
CA GLN A 80 19.80 -23.60 3.45
C GLN A 80 20.70 -24.78 3.88
N ILE A 81 21.97 -24.52 4.24
CA ILE A 81 23.01 -25.57 4.40
C ILE A 81 23.47 -25.79 5.85
N ARG A 82 22.71 -25.36 6.89
CA ARG A 82 23.06 -25.68 8.29
C ARG A 82 22.15 -26.75 8.92
N PRO A 83 22.41 -28.06 8.71
CA PRO A 83 21.71 -29.11 9.41
C PRO A 83 22.40 -29.43 10.75
N ASN A 84 22.42 -28.49 11.72
CA ASN A 84 23.05 -28.76 13.03
C ASN A 84 22.07 -28.56 14.19
N GLY A 85 21.29 -29.60 14.48
CA GLY A 85 21.31 -30.22 15.81
C GLY A 85 20.30 -29.77 16.88
N HIS A 86 19.63 -28.62 16.80
CA HIS A 86 18.63 -28.24 17.81
C HIS A 86 17.38 -27.59 17.19
N SER A 87 16.21 -28.01 17.67
CA SER A 87 14.85 -27.81 17.14
C SER A 87 14.59 -26.49 16.41
N VAL A 88 14.30 -26.60 15.11
CA VAL A 88 13.87 -25.52 14.21
C VAL A 88 12.32 -25.37 14.23
N ALA A 89 11.71 -25.48 15.42
CA ALA A 89 10.25 -25.55 15.52
C ALA A 89 9.56 -24.16 15.43
N ASP A 90 10.27 -23.07 15.74
CA ASP A 90 9.65 -21.74 15.86
C ASP A 90 10.25 -20.64 14.97
N GLN A 91 11.34 -20.94 14.23
CA GLN A 91 11.81 -20.02 13.20
C GLN A 91 10.97 -20.24 11.95
N MET A 92 10.38 -19.17 11.42
CA MET A 92 9.51 -19.22 10.24
C MET A 92 10.35 -19.52 8.98
N THR A 93 10.81 -20.76 8.84
CA THR A 93 11.73 -21.33 7.82
C THR A 93 11.10 -21.48 6.44
N SER A 94 10.37 -20.45 6.04
CA SER A 94 9.74 -20.31 4.72
C SER A 94 10.72 -19.98 3.59
N CYS A 95 12.02 -19.91 3.91
CA CYS A 95 13.11 -19.81 2.96
C CYS A 95 13.65 -21.16 2.45
N PHE A 96 13.23 -22.27 3.08
CA PHE A 96 13.72 -23.60 2.76
C PHE A 96 12.94 -24.30 1.63
N GLU A 97 11.73 -23.81 1.29
CA GLU A 97 10.83 -24.50 0.36
C GLU A 97 10.98 -24.05 -1.11
N ARG A 98 11.85 -23.08 -1.42
CA ARG A 98 11.99 -22.52 -2.78
C ARG A 98 13.42 -22.63 -3.31
N ASN A 99 13.61 -23.49 -4.30
CA ASN A 99 14.88 -23.70 -5.01
C ASN A 99 15.17 -22.62 -6.08
N ASP A 100 14.23 -21.70 -6.33
CA ASP A 100 14.33 -20.64 -7.35
C ASP A 100 14.76 -19.28 -6.80
N THR A 101 15.24 -19.24 -5.55
CA THR A 101 15.56 -18.00 -4.82
C THR A 101 16.60 -17.12 -5.51
N SER A 102 17.51 -17.72 -6.28
CA SER A 102 18.55 -17.01 -7.03
C SER A 102 18.03 -16.14 -8.18
N THR A 103 16.80 -16.39 -8.65
CA THR A 103 16.16 -15.60 -9.73
C THR A 103 15.24 -14.50 -9.22
N LEU A 104 15.01 -14.46 -7.91
CA LEU A 104 14.12 -13.47 -7.30
C LEU A 104 14.78 -12.08 -7.27
N PRO A 105 13.99 -11.00 -7.40
CA PRO A 105 14.53 -9.66 -7.35
C PRO A 105 15.13 -9.38 -5.97
N LEU A 106 16.40 -8.96 -5.93
CA LEU A 106 17.09 -8.56 -4.69
C LEU A 106 16.32 -7.46 -3.94
N ILE A 107 15.83 -6.47 -4.69
CA ILE A 107 15.16 -5.29 -4.16
C ILE A 107 13.70 -5.30 -4.64
N GLY A 108 12.78 -4.88 -3.78
CA GLY A 108 11.39 -4.67 -4.14
C GLY A 108 11.24 -3.66 -5.27
N ARG A 109 10.45 -3.98 -6.29
CA ARG A 109 10.14 -3.05 -7.38
C ARG A 109 8.75 -2.46 -7.20
N ARG A 110 8.58 -1.20 -7.63
CA ARG A 110 7.24 -0.63 -7.80
C ARG A 110 6.54 -1.40 -8.92
N ASN A 111 5.51 -2.16 -8.57
CA ASN A 111 4.68 -2.88 -9.53
C ASN A 111 3.25 -2.99 -9.01
N LEU A 112 2.31 -3.21 -9.93
CA LEU A 112 0.88 -3.30 -9.62
C LEU A 112 0.56 -4.46 -8.66
N LEU A 113 1.31 -5.56 -8.74
CA LEU A 113 1.12 -6.71 -7.86
C LEU A 113 1.43 -6.35 -6.40
N ARG A 114 2.54 -5.64 -6.15
CA ARG A 114 2.94 -5.15 -4.83
C ARG A 114 1.83 -4.29 -4.23
N MET A 115 1.35 -3.30 -5.00
CA MET A 115 0.27 -2.43 -4.55
C MET A 115 -1.01 -3.23 -4.24
N GLY A 116 -1.41 -4.14 -5.14
CA GLY A 116 -2.59 -4.99 -4.92
C GLY A 116 -2.48 -5.89 -3.69
N TYR A 117 -1.29 -6.44 -3.44
CA TYR A 117 -1.03 -7.24 -2.25
C TYR A 117 -0.99 -6.40 -0.97
N THR A 118 -0.37 -5.21 -1.00
CA THR A 118 -0.39 -4.26 0.13
C THR A 118 -1.82 -3.85 0.46
N LEU A 119 -2.64 -3.51 -0.54
CA LEU A 119 -4.06 -3.18 -0.34
C LEU A 119 -4.82 -4.34 0.31
N LYS A 120 -4.65 -5.58 -0.18
CA LYS A 120 -5.27 -6.77 0.42
C LYS A 120 -4.82 -7.01 1.85
N ALA A 121 -3.52 -6.86 2.13
CA ALA A 121 -2.96 -7.01 3.46
C ALA A 121 -3.51 -5.96 4.42
N CYS A 122 -3.38 -4.67 4.08
CA CYS A 122 -3.84 -3.57 4.92
C CYS A 122 -5.35 -3.63 5.18
N THR A 123 -6.15 -3.95 4.16
CA THR A 123 -7.61 -4.11 4.33
C THR A 123 -7.93 -5.23 5.33
N ALA A 124 -7.30 -6.40 5.17
CA ALA A 124 -7.52 -7.53 6.07
C ALA A 124 -7.03 -7.26 7.50
N ILE A 125 -5.90 -6.57 7.63
CA ILE A 125 -5.33 -6.14 8.92
C ILE A 125 -6.25 -5.15 9.62
N THR A 126 -6.68 -4.10 8.93
CA THR A 126 -7.50 -3.05 9.55
C THR A 126 -8.92 -3.50 9.84
N ASN A 127 -9.37 -4.59 9.22
CA ASN A 127 -10.63 -5.25 9.56
C ASN A 127 -10.55 -6.15 10.80
N ASN A 128 -9.34 -6.50 11.27
CA ASN A 128 -9.14 -7.29 12.48
C ASN A 128 -9.09 -6.39 13.73
N ASN A 129 -10.09 -6.51 14.61
CA ASN A 129 -10.18 -5.71 15.83
C ASN A 129 -8.95 -5.88 16.73
N LYS A 130 -8.43 -7.10 16.89
CA LYS A 130 -7.23 -7.35 17.71
C LYS A 130 -6.00 -6.63 17.17
N ALA A 131 -5.90 -6.50 15.85
CA ALA A 131 -4.80 -5.79 15.20
C ALA A 131 -4.90 -4.27 15.42
N ILE A 132 -6.11 -3.72 15.32
CA ILE A 132 -6.37 -2.31 15.60
C ILE A 132 -6.08 -2.00 17.08
N ASP A 133 -6.59 -2.80 18.00
CA ASP A 133 -6.36 -2.60 19.44
C ASP A 133 -4.87 -2.63 19.77
N PHE A 134 -4.12 -3.57 19.18
CA PHE A 134 -2.67 -3.64 19.34
C PHE A 134 -1.98 -2.37 18.80
N ALA A 135 -2.35 -1.89 17.62
CA ALA A 135 -1.75 -0.69 17.04
C ALA A 135 -2.03 0.58 17.87
N LEU A 136 -3.25 0.71 18.42
CA LEU A 136 -3.60 1.83 19.29
C LEU A 136 -2.82 1.78 20.62
N GLN A 137 -2.56 0.57 21.16
CA GLN A 137 -1.71 0.37 22.33
C GLN A 137 -0.23 0.66 22.02
N ALA A 138 0.27 0.23 20.86
CA ALA A 138 1.63 0.50 20.41
C ALA A 138 1.89 2.02 20.28
N ALA A 139 0.88 2.77 19.81
CA ALA A 139 0.93 4.24 19.78
C ALA A 139 0.81 4.90 21.16
N SER A 140 0.59 4.15 22.24
CA SER A 140 0.41 4.68 23.61
C SER A 140 -0.66 5.78 23.67
N LEU A 141 -1.80 5.55 23.00
CA LEU A 141 -2.91 6.49 22.96
C LEU A 141 -3.65 6.51 24.30
N LYS A 142 -3.91 7.70 24.83
CA LYS A 142 -4.80 7.89 25.99
C LYS A 142 -6.19 8.28 25.49
N LYS A 143 -7.24 7.84 26.20
CA LYS A 143 -8.65 8.13 25.83
C LYS A 143 -8.94 9.63 25.66
N ARG A 144 -8.27 10.48 26.46
CA ARG A 144 -8.42 11.95 26.47
C ARG A 144 -7.44 12.68 25.54
N ASP A 145 -6.60 11.97 24.78
CA ASP A 145 -5.66 12.64 23.89
C ASP A 145 -6.43 13.45 22.82
N PRO A 146 -6.04 14.71 22.57
CA PRO A 146 -6.54 15.49 21.44
C PRO A 146 -6.28 14.77 20.11
N SER A 147 -7.16 14.99 19.11
CA SER A 147 -7.02 14.41 17.77
C SER A 147 -5.63 14.60 17.19
N LYS A 148 -5.09 15.82 17.30
CA LYS A 148 -3.73 16.15 16.86
C LYS A 148 -2.68 15.17 17.41
N ILE A 149 -2.67 14.99 18.73
CA ILE A 149 -1.72 14.11 19.42
C ILE A 149 -1.95 12.65 19.03
N LYS A 150 -3.20 12.21 18.85
CA LYS A 150 -3.51 10.84 18.39
C LYS A 150 -2.95 10.58 16.99
N ILE A 151 -3.19 11.51 16.05
CA ILE A 151 -2.71 11.39 14.67
C ILE A 151 -1.19 11.39 14.63
N GLU A 152 -0.53 12.28 15.36
CA GLU A 152 0.93 12.31 15.43
C GLU A 152 1.51 10.99 15.95
N LYS A 153 0.97 10.45 17.05
CA LYS A 153 1.40 9.17 17.61
C LYS A 153 1.21 8.00 16.64
N LEU A 154 0.08 7.95 15.93
CA LEU A 154 -0.18 6.92 14.93
C LEU A 154 0.72 7.07 13.69
N TYR A 155 0.98 8.29 13.25
CA TYR A 155 1.91 8.56 12.15
C TYR A 155 3.31 8.05 12.47
N LYS A 156 3.77 8.26 13.71
CA LYS A 156 5.09 7.83 14.19
C LYS A 156 5.29 6.31 14.22
N LEU A 157 4.22 5.51 14.17
CA LEU A 157 4.33 4.06 14.01
C LEU A 157 4.93 3.67 12.65
N PHE A 158 4.65 4.45 11.60
CA PHE A 158 5.13 4.21 10.24
C PHE A 158 6.37 5.06 9.92
N TYR A 159 6.43 6.28 10.47
CA TYR A 159 7.46 7.27 10.16
C TYR A 159 8.15 7.77 11.44
N PRO A 160 8.96 6.94 12.13
CA PRO A 160 9.48 7.26 13.45
C PRO A 160 10.34 8.53 13.47
N PHE A 161 11.08 8.81 12.40
CA PHE A 161 12.02 9.94 12.34
C PHE A 161 11.45 11.18 11.62
N GLU A 162 10.30 11.08 10.95
CA GLU A 162 9.75 12.20 10.18
C GLU A 162 8.84 13.09 11.01
N LYS A 163 8.87 14.40 10.74
CA LYS A 163 7.90 15.33 11.31
C LYS A 163 6.62 15.29 10.47
N LEU A 164 5.47 15.19 11.14
CA LEU A 164 4.18 15.19 10.47
C LEU A 164 3.91 16.57 9.84
N ASP A 165 3.75 16.60 8.53
CA ASP A 165 3.38 17.82 7.79
C ASP A 165 1.96 18.27 8.16
N HIS A 166 1.75 19.58 8.34
CA HIS A 166 0.47 20.15 8.73
C HIS A 166 -0.69 19.81 7.76
N LYS A 167 -0.42 19.70 6.45
CA LYS A 167 -1.42 19.29 5.44
C LYS A 167 -1.84 17.85 5.65
N VAL A 168 -0.88 16.96 5.92
CA VAL A 168 -1.14 15.54 6.19
C VAL A 168 -1.90 15.39 7.51
N GLU A 169 -1.47 16.10 8.56
CA GLU A 169 -2.17 16.16 9.86
C GLU A 169 -3.64 16.54 9.69
N THR A 170 -3.91 17.64 8.98
CA THR A 170 -5.26 18.14 8.74
C THR A 170 -6.12 17.12 7.99
N ALA A 171 -5.55 16.46 6.97
CA ALA A 171 -6.25 15.42 6.21
C ALA A 171 -6.58 14.20 7.07
N LEU A 172 -5.64 13.72 7.89
CA LEU A 172 -5.84 12.57 8.76
C LEU A 172 -6.83 12.88 9.90
N ILE A 173 -6.81 14.08 10.48
CA ILE A 173 -7.83 14.52 11.45
C ILE A 173 -9.22 14.54 10.81
N LYS A 174 -9.33 14.97 9.54
CA LYS A 174 -10.61 14.94 8.81
C LYS A 174 -11.12 13.51 8.62
N ILE A 175 -10.22 12.56 8.34
CA ILE A 175 -10.56 11.14 8.23
C ILE A 175 -11.01 10.59 9.60
N GLU A 176 -10.26 10.84 10.67
CA GLU A 176 -10.62 10.41 12.04
C GLU A 176 -12.05 10.84 12.39
N LYS A 177 -12.37 12.13 12.19
CA LYS A 177 -13.68 12.69 12.52
C LYS A 177 -14.84 12.05 11.75
N LYS A 178 -14.58 11.54 10.54
CA LYS A 178 -15.62 10.98 9.66
C LYS A 178 -15.73 9.45 9.77
N HIS A 179 -14.63 8.76 10.01
CA HIS A 179 -14.52 7.32 9.81
C HIS A 179 -13.81 6.56 10.94
N GLU A 180 -13.45 7.19 12.06
CA GLU A 180 -12.68 6.57 13.17
C GLU A 180 -11.18 6.36 12.89
N LEU A 181 -10.40 6.05 13.92
CA LEU A 181 -8.94 5.84 13.84
C LEU A 181 -8.53 4.64 12.99
N ARG A 182 -9.44 3.67 12.79
CA ARG A 182 -9.21 2.52 11.90
C ARG A 182 -8.85 2.97 10.49
N TRP A 183 -9.52 4.00 9.98
CA TRP A 183 -9.28 4.49 8.62
C TRP A 183 -8.01 5.33 8.50
N VAL A 184 -7.60 5.97 9.59
CA VAL A 184 -6.27 6.60 9.68
C VAL A 184 -5.19 5.53 9.55
N LEU A 185 -5.28 4.46 10.34
CA LEU A 185 -4.34 3.33 10.28
C LEU A 185 -4.34 2.65 8.91
N TYR A 186 -5.51 2.48 8.29
CA TYR A 186 -5.62 1.96 6.92
C TYR A 186 -4.89 2.87 5.92
N THR A 187 -5.14 4.18 5.98
CA THR A 187 -4.52 5.17 5.08
C THR A 187 -3.00 5.16 5.21
N LEU A 188 -2.47 5.11 6.44
CA LEU A 188 -1.03 5.02 6.69
C LEU A 188 -0.44 3.68 6.23
N CYS A 189 -1.16 2.57 6.42
CA CYS A 189 -0.70 1.25 6.02
C CYS A 189 -0.53 1.13 4.49
N ILE A 190 -1.47 1.67 3.71
CA ILE A 190 -1.45 1.56 2.25
C ILE A 190 -0.50 2.55 1.57
N ASP A 191 -0.07 3.60 2.28
CA ASP A 191 0.89 4.58 1.77
C ASP A 191 2.25 3.89 1.51
N PRO A 192 2.77 3.90 0.28
CA PRO A 192 4.05 3.25 -0.01
C PRO A 192 5.25 4.03 0.54
N SER A 193 5.08 5.25 1.04
CA SER A 193 6.21 6.15 1.35
C SER A 193 7.07 5.63 2.51
N TRP A 194 6.49 5.00 3.53
CA TRP A 194 7.26 4.36 4.62
C TRP A 194 8.04 3.12 4.18
N GLN A 195 7.76 2.60 2.98
CA GLN A 195 8.48 1.46 2.40
C GLN A 195 9.67 1.88 1.53
N VAL A 196 10.02 3.17 1.49
CA VAL A 196 11.15 3.67 0.72
C VAL A 196 12.38 3.76 1.63
N LEU A 197 13.52 3.23 1.16
CA LEU A 197 14.84 3.30 1.81
C LEU A 197 15.74 4.32 1.11
#